data_AF-B0EQS8-F1
#
_entry.id   AF-B0EQS8-F1
#
_cell.length_a   1.000
_cell.length_b   1.000
_cell.length_c   1.000
_cell.angle_alpha   90.00
_cell.angle_beta   90.00
_cell.angle_gamma   90.00
#
_symmetry.space_group_name_H-M   'P 1'
#
loop_
_entity.id
_entity.type
_entity.pdbx_description
1 polymer ?
#
loop_
_entity_poly.entity_id
_entity_poly.type
_entity_poly.pdbx_seq_one_letter_code
_entity_poly.pdbx_strand_id
1 'polypeptide(L)'
;MNPFNKLLKERIEQTEEETHEEEVKKQHEEDLCMKYLKRKQTEKEYEIYQQLTLIALLNVYCTFKLKRIPRQTNRTLFLPRVICLVFNEQIIDVETLATNSCKQIFKSDVEEGIQINTAQKRYDKNIKTFISNFLIDTALELGFTFDSKMTRLSGKTLRFERVHCIKKGKELTINRNGMKTIGNKMYRYMIEHYRDLPDVVFEHNDAEIKKIVDFSIQCVDVKQ
;
A
#
# COMPACT_ATOMS: atom_id res chain seq x y z
N MET A 1 27.86 -63.04 3.71
CA MET A 1 26.86 -62.16 3.04
C MET A 1 27.26 -62.01 1.58
N ASN A 2 26.35 -62.20 0.63
CA ASN A 2 26.65 -62.08 -0.81
C ASN A 2 27.10 -60.62 -1.12
N PRO A 3 28.29 -60.40 -1.73
CA PRO A 3 28.79 -59.06 -2.07
C PRO A 3 27.79 -58.23 -2.90
N PHE A 4 27.00 -58.89 -3.74
CA PHE A 4 25.98 -58.25 -4.57
C PHE A 4 24.85 -57.63 -3.73
N ASN A 5 24.43 -58.30 -2.64
CA ASN A 5 23.36 -57.80 -1.77
C ASN A 5 23.82 -56.61 -0.90
N LYS A 6 25.13 -56.50 -0.65
CA LYS A 6 25.70 -55.34 0.05
C LYS A 6 25.69 -54.10 -0.85
N LEU A 7 26.16 -54.24 -2.09
CA LEU A 7 26.15 -53.17 -3.09
C LEU A 7 24.74 -52.69 -3.44
N LEU A 8 23.75 -53.59 -3.46
CA LEU A 8 22.36 -53.22 -3.73
C LEU A 8 21.76 -52.37 -2.59
N LYS A 9 22.06 -52.71 -1.33
CA LYS A 9 21.62 -51.94 -0.16
C LYS A 9 22.24 -50.56 -0.11
N GLU A 10 23.55 -50.47 -0.34
CA GLU A 10 24.28 -49.19 -0.36
C GLU A 10 23.73 -48.25 -1.44
N ARG A 11 23.33 -48.76 -2.61
CA ARG A 11 22.68 -47.95 -3.66
C ARG A 11 21.28 -47.49 -3.29
N ILE A 12 20.48 -48.33 -2.64
CA ILE A 12 19.13 -47.96 -2.20
C ILE A 12 19.21 -46.89 -1.12
N GLU A 13 20.09 -47.07 -0.12
CA GLU A 13 20.32 -46.09 0.95
C GLU A 13 20.82 -44.75 0.38
N GLN A 14 21.75 -44.76 -0.59
CA GLN A 14 22.20 -43.54 -1.27
C GLN A 14 21.06 -42.84 -2.05
N THR A 15 20.20 -43.60 -2.72
CA THR A 15 19.07 -43.04 -3.48
C THR A 15 18.00 -42.45 -2.55
N GLU A 16 17.77 -43.09 -1.39
CA GLU A 16 16.83 -42.62 -0.35
C GLU A 16 17.36 -41.35 0.35
N GLU A 17 18.66 -41.26 0.60
CA GLU A 17 19.29 -40.04 1.15
C GLU A 17 19.26 -38.87 0.14
N GLU A 18 19.55 -39.12 -1.14
CA GLU A 18 19.48 -38.11 -2.20
C GLU A 18 18.05 -37.58 -2.40
N THR A 19 17.04 -38.48 -2.39
CA THR A 19 15.64 -38.08 -2.52
C THR A 19 15.13 -37.31 -1.31
N HIS A 20 15.52 -37.69 -0.10
CA HIS A 20 15.21 -36.93 1.12
C HIS A 20 15.87 -35.54 1.11
N GLU A 21 17.14 -35.44 0.67
CA GLU A 21 17.81 -34.15 0.53
C GLU A 21 17.14 -33.22 -0.49
N GLU A 22 16.69 -33.75 -1.63
CA GLU A 22 15.95 -33.00 -2.64
C GLU A 22 14.60 -32.51 -2.12
N GLU A 23 13.87 -33.33 -1.37
CA GLU A 23 12.61 -32.94 -0.73
C GLU A 23 12.80 -31.82 0.31
N VAL A 24 13.83 -31.91 1.14
CA VAL A 24 14.17 -30.86 2.12
C VAL A 24 14.55 -29.55 1.43
N LYS A 25 15.34 -29.60 0.35
CA LYS A 25 15.70 -28.41 -0.46
C LYS A 25 14.46 -27.77 -1.08
N LYS A 26 13.57 -28.57 -1.66
CA LYS A 26 12.31 -28.10 -2.24
C LYS A 26 11.39 -27.45 -1.20
N GLN A 27 11.23 -28.08 -0.03
CA GLN A 27 10.44 -27.53 1.07
C GLN A 27 11.00 -26.19 1.56
N HIS A 28 12.33 -26.06 1.63
CA HIS A 28 12.98 -24.81 2.02
C HIS A 28 12.74 -23.68 1.00
N GLU A 29 12.82 -23.98 -0.30
CA GLU A 29 12.51 -23.02 -1.37
C GLU A 29 11.06 -22.56 -1.34
N GLU A 30 10.11 -23.49 -1.12
CA GLU A 30 8.69 -23.18 -0.97
C GLU A 30 8.45 -22.25 0.23
N ASP A 31 9.07 -22.52 1.38
CA ASP A 31 8.98 -21.68 2.58
C ASP A 31 9.52 -20.26 2.34
N LEU A 32 10.66 -20.14 1.64
CA LEU A 32 11.23 -18.85 1.26
C LEU A 32 10.30 -18.08 0.31
N CYS A 33 9.73 -18.76 -0.68
CA CYS A 33 8.75 -18.18 -1.60
C CYS A 33 7.53 -17.65 -0.84
N MET A 34 6.98 -18.45 0.09
CA MET A 34 5.82 -18.06 0.90
C MET A 34 6.13 -16.88 1.83
N LYS A 35 7.32 -16.84 2.45
CA LYS A 35 7.77 -15.69 3.25
C LYS A 35 7.88 -14.42 2.40
N TYR A 36 8.42 -14.52 1.19
CA TYR A 36 8.52 -13.39 0.25
C TYR A 36 7.15 -12.86 -0.16
N LEU A 37 6.21 -13.75 -0.51
CA LEU A 37 4.85 -13.38 -0.91
C LEU A 37 4.10 -12.69 0.23
N LYS A 38 4.20 -13.21 1.46
CA LYS A 38 3.60 -12.59 2.66
C LYS A 38 4.17 -11.20 2.92
N ARG A 39 5.48 -11.02 2.79
CA ARG A 39 6.14 -9.71 2.94
C ARG A 39 5.67 -8.71 1.87
N LYS A 40 5.59 -9.17 0.60
CA LYS A 40 5.11 -8.34 -0.51
C LYS A 40 3.66 -7.91 -0.32
N GLN A 41 2.81 -8.80 0.21
CA GLN A 41 1.42 -8.49 0.51
C GLN A 41 1.30 -7.47 1.64
N THR A 42 1.99 -7.70 2.76
CA THR A 42 1.97 -6.78 3.92
C THR A 42 2.47 -5.38 3.58
N GLU A 43 3.45 -5.25 2.68
CA GLU A 43 3.90 -3.92 2.22
C GLU A 43 2.84 -3.20 1.37
N LYS A 44 2.12 -3.92 0.50
CA LYS A 44 1.00 -3.32 -0.26
C LYS A 44 -0.14 -2.89 0.64
N GLU A 45 -0.48 -3.71 1.64
CA GLU A 45 -1.51 -3.36 2.62
C GLU A 45 -1.10 -2.12 3.41
N TYR A 46 0.19 -2.00 3.74
CA TYR A 46 0.72 -0.83 4.41
C TYR A 46 0.55 0.45 3.60
N GLU A 47 0.85 0.42 2.29
CA GLU A 47 0.62 1.56 1.40
C GLU A 47 -0.84 2.02 1.42
N ILE A 48 -1.77 1.06 1.47
CA ILE A 48 -3.22 1.33 1.58
C ILE A 48 -3.56 1.99 2.92
N TYR A 49 -3.08 1.42 4.03
CA TYR A 49 -3.35 1.98 5.35
C TYR A 49 -2.74 3.37 5.54
N GLN A 50 -1.54 3.61 5.00
CA GLN A 50 -0.89 4.92 5.02
C GLN A 50 -1.76 5.95 4.30
N GLN A 51 -2.19 5.66 3.07
CA GLN A 51 -3.01 6.59 2.30
C GLN A 51 -4.38 6.86 2.97
N LEU A 52 -5.04 5.83 3.48
CA LEU A 52 -6.31 5.98 4.18
C LEU A 52 -6.17 6.75 5.50
N THR A 53 -5.05 6.59 6.20
CA THR A 53 -4.76 7.38 7.39
C THR A 53 -4.59 8.86 7.04
N LEU A 54 -3.85 9.16 5.96
CA LEU A 54 -3.71 10.54 5.48
C LEU A 54 -5.06 11.14 5.10
N ILE A 55 -5.91 10.41 4.37
CA ILE A 55 -7.28 10.86 4.03
C ILE A 55 -8.06 11.18 5.30
N ALA A 56 -8.04 10.28 6.30
CA ALA A 56 -8.77 10.49 7.55
C ALA A 56 -8.26 11.73 8.32
N LEU A 57 -6.94 11.93 8.39
CA LEU A 57 -6.35 13.08 9.08
C LEU A 57 -6.61 14.41 8.37
N LEU A 58 -6.62 14.38 7.03
CA LEU A 58 -6.84 15.56 6.20
C LEU A 58 -8.32 15.95 6.08
N ASN A 59 -9.25 15.03 6.37
CA ASN A 59 -10.68 15.27 6.22
C ASN A 59 -11.21 16.42 7.11
N VAL A 60 -10.53 16.74 8.22
CA VAL A 60 -10.85 17.92 9.04
C VAL A 60 -10.53 19.27 8.36
N TYR A 61 -9.87 19.23 7.19
CA TYR A 61 -9.48 20.40 6.41
C TYR A 61 -10.16 20.47 5.04
N CYS A 62 -10.58 19.34 4.48
CA CYS A 62 -11.15 19.29 3.14
C CYS A 62 -12.12 18.12 2.93
N THR A 63 -12.98 18.29 1.92
CA THR A 63 -13.79 17.20 1.36
C THR A 63 -12.94 16.39 0.39
N PHE A 64 -13.06 15.07 0.43
CA PHE A 64 -12.43 14.15 -0.51
C PHE A 64 -13.44 13.58 -1.48
N LYS A 65 -13.10 13.56 -2.77
CA LYS A 65 -13.81 12.75 -3.76
C LYS A 65 -12.94 11.58 -4.20
N LEU A 66 -13.46 10.36 -4.07
CA LEU A 66 -12.76 9.11 -4.37
C LEU A 66 -13.47 8.37 -5.50
N LYS A 67 -12.68 7.82 -6.43
CA LYS A 67 -13.18 7.03 -7.54
C LYS A 67 -13.59 5.64 -7.07
N ARG A 68 -14.79 5.19 -7.45
CA ARG A 68 -15.20 3.80 -7.22
C ARG A 68 -14.35 2.83 -8.01
N ILE A 69 -14.03 1.71 -7.36
CA ILE A 69 -13.42 0.57 -8.03
C ILE A 69 -14.55 -0.42 -8.41
N PRO A 70 -14.79 -0.66 -9.72
CA PRO A 70 -15.97 -1.40 -10.18
C PRO A 70 -15.93 -2.90 -9.85
N ARG A 71 -14.74 -3.49 -9.64
CA ARG A 71 -14.58 -4.89 -9.22
C ARG A 71 -13.92 -4.96 -7.86
N GLN A 72 -14.72 -5.15 -6.82
CA GLN A 72 -14.24 -5.38 -5.47
C GLN A 72 -14.20 -6.89 -5.21
N THR A 73 -13.05 -7.39 -4.78
CA THR A 73 -12.94 -8.76 -4.25
C THR A 73 -12.95 -8.68 -2.73
N ASN A 74 -13.76 -9.50 -2.06
CA ASN A 74 -13.84 -9.53 -0.59
C ASN A 74 -12.51 -9.86 0.10
N ARG A 75 -11.52 -10.39 -0.64
CA ARG A 75 -10.24 -10.89 -0.10
C ARG A 75 -9.06 -9.93 -0.19
N THR A 76 -9.10 -8.90 -1.03
CA THR A 76 -7.91 -8.07 -1.29
C THR A 76 -8.22 -6.60 -1.05
N LEU A 77 -7.43 -5.99 -0.17
CA LEU A 77 -7.49 -4.55 0.05
C LEU A 77 -7.17 -3.82 -1.25
N PHE A 78 -7.96 -2.79 -1.56
CA PHE A 78 -7.68 -1.92 -2.70
C PHE A 78 -7.33 -0.51 -2.23
N LEU A 79 -6.42 0.12 -2.97
CA LEU A 79 -6.05 1.51 -2.74
C LEU A 79 -7.10 2.41 -3.38
N PRO A 80 -7.79 3.30 -2.64
CA PRO A 80 -8.71 4.25 -3.25
C PRO A 80 -7.95 5.21 -4.16
N ARG A 81 -8.58 5.60 -5.26
CA ARG A 81 -8.03 6.66 -6.13
C ARG A 81 -8.70 7.97 -5.77
N VAL A 82 -7.92 8.90 -5.23
CA VAL A 82 -8.38 10.26 -4.94
C VAL A 82 -8.55 11.00 -6.27
N ILE A 83 -9.74 11.54 -6.50
CA ILE A 83 -10.08 12.35 -7.69
C ILE A 83 -9.72 13.81 -7.40
N CYS A 84 -10.31 14.38 -6.36
CA CYS A 84 -10.06 15.76 -5.97
C CYS A 84 -10.16 15.98 -4.47
N LEU A 85 -9.57 17.09 -4.03
CA LEU A 85 -9.73 17.68 -2.70
C LEU A 85 -10.49 19.00 -2.85
N VAL A 86 -11.39 19.31 -1.92
CA VAL A 86 -12.11 20.59 -1.90
C VAL A 86 -11.81 21.33 -0.60
N PHE A 87 -11.11 22.46 -0.71
CA PHE A 87 -10.76 23.36 0.40
C PHE A 87 -11.52 24.68 0.23
N ASN A 88 -12.43 25.04 1.13
CA ASN A 88 -13.13 26.34 1.10
C ASN A 88 -13.58 26.75 -0.33
N GLU A 89 -14.30 25.86 -1.01
CA GLU A 89 -14.79 26.00 -2.41
C GLU A 89 -13.73 25.91 -3.53
N GLN A 90 -12.44 25.81 -3.20
CA GLN A 90 -11.39 25.54 -4.18
C GLN A 90 -11.24 24.04 -4.42
N ILE A 91 -11.26 23.65 -5.69
CA ILE A 91 -11.11 22.25 -6.10
C ILE A 91 -9.69 22.02 -6.62
N ILE A 92 -8.98 21.09 -5.98
CA ILE A 92 -7.70 20.59 -6.46
C ILE A 92 -7.93 19.26 -7.15
N ASP A 93 -7.85 19.24 -8.48
CA ASP A 93 -7.99 18.03 -9.29
C ASP A 93 -6.70 17.18 -9.27
N VAL A 94 -6.62 16.31 -8.27
CA VAL A 94 -5.47 15.42 -8.04
C VAL A 94 -5.33 14.38 -9.15
N GLU A 95 -6.43 13.87 -9.71
CA GLU A 95 -6.40 12.88 -10.79
C GLU A 95 -5.76 13.45 -12.06
N THR A 96 -6.10 14.68 -12.42
CA THR A 96 -5.51 15.38 -13.56
C THR A 96 -4.04 15.71 -13.32
N LEU A 97 -3.68 16.20 -12.13
CA LEU A 97 -2.28 16.47 -11.76
C LEU A 97 -1.40 15.21 -11.87
N ALA A 98 -1.88 14.08 -11.33
CA ALA A 98 -1.19 12.81 -11.41
C ALA A 98 -1.04 12.33 -12.86
N THR A 99 -2.13 12.41 -13.62
CA THR A 99 -2.18 11.99 -15.03
C THR A 99 -1.19 12.78 -15.89
N ASN A 100 -1.18 14.11 -15.76
CA ASN A 100 -0.27 14.96 -16.52
C ASN A 100 1.20 14.70 -16.15
N SER A 101 1.49 14.52 -14.87
CA SER A 101 2.84 14.23 -14.38
C SER A 101 3.37 12.87 -14.88
N CYS A 102 2.50 11.85 -14.91
CA CYS A 102 2.91 10.49 -15.27
C CYS A 102 2.88 10.22 -16.78
N LYS A 103 2.15 11.04 -17.56
CA LYS A 103 1.98 10.85 -19.01
C LYS A 103 3.30 10.94 -19.77
N GLN A 104 4.21 11.83 -19.36
CA GLN A 104 5.51 11.95 -20.02
C GLN A 104 6.38 10.72 -19.80
N ILE A 105 6.37 10.15 -18.59
CA ILE A 105 7.09 8.89 -18.28
C ILE A 105 6.54 7.75 -19.14
N PHE A 106 5.21 7.65 -19.27
CA PHE A 106 4.59 6.63 -20.12
C PHE A 106 4.99 6.76 -21.59
N LYS A 107 5.01 7.99 -22.13
CA LYS A 107 5.45 8.24 -23.51
C LYS A 107 6.90 7.84 -23.72
N SER A 108 7.80 8.25 -22.82
CA SER A 108 9.22 7.87 -22.86
C SER A 108 9.39 6.35 -22.84
N ASP A 109 8.68 5.65 -21.94
CA ASP A 109 8.72 4.17 -21.88
C ASP A 109 8.36 3.56 -23.26
N VAL A 110 7.30 4.04 -23.91
CA VAL A 110 6.86 3.52 -25.21
C VAL A 110 7.85 3.86 -26.33
N GLU A 111 8.39 5.08 -26.33
CA GLU A 111 9.39 5.54 -27.30
C GLU A 111 10.72 4.78 -27.18
N GLU A 112 11.10 4.40 -25.97
CA GLU A 112 12.28 3.56 -25.67
C GLU A 112 12.05 2.06 -25.97
N GLY A 113 10.88 1.69 -26.50
CA GLY A 113 10.57 0.33 -26.91
C GLY A 113 10.08 -0.59 -25.78
N ILE A 114 9.69 -0.04 -24.63
CA ILE A 114 9.02 -0.84 -23.58
C ILE A 114 7.64 -1.27 -24.09
N GLN A 115 7.33 -2.56 -23.95
CA GLN A 115 6.02 -3.09 -24.30
C GLN A 115 4.89 -2.29 -23.65
N ILE A 116 3.88 -1.93 -24.43
CA ILE A 116 2.74 -1.08 -24.01
C ILE A 116 2.11 -1.58 -22.70
N ASN A 117 1.91 -2.90 -22.56
CA ASN A 117 1.36 -3.49 -21.34
C ASN A 117 2.23 -3.25 -20.10
N THR A 118 3.56 -3.23 -20.26
CA THR A 118 4.51 -2.95 -19.18
C THR A 118 4.55 -1.46 -18.87
N ALA A 119 4.56 -0.60 -19.91
CA ALA A 119 4.47 0.85 -19.76
C ALA A 119 3.17 1.25 -19.03
N GLN A 120 2.03 0.64 -19.38
CA GLN A 120 0.74 0.89 -18.72
C GLN A 120 0.77 0.50 -17.24
N LYS A 121 1.35 -0.66 -16.90
CA LYS A 121 1.51 -1.08 -15.49
C LYS A 121 2.39 -0.11 -14.69
N ARG A 122 3.45 0.44 -15.31
CA ARG A 122 4.31 1.46 -14.68
C ARG A 122 3.56 2.78 -14.50
N TYR A 123 2.82 3.21 -15.52
CA TYR A 123 1.97 4.39 -15.48
C TYR A 123 0.94 4.30 -14.33
N ASP A 124 0.18 3.21 -14.24
CA ASP A 124 -0.81 3.01 -13.18
C ASP A 124 -0.18 3.01 -11.79
N LYS A 125 1.03 2.46 -11.65
CA LYS A 125 1.78 2.49 -10.40
C LYS A 125 2.25 3.91 -10.07
N ASN A 126 2.76 4.66 -11.06
CA ASN A 126 3.20 6.03 -10.88
C ASN A 126 2.04 6.95 -10.45
N ILE A 127 0.85 6.78 -11.03
CA ILE A 127 -0.35 7.52 -10.59
C ILE A 127 -0.64 7.29 -9.10
N LYS A 128 -0.63 6.02 -8.66
CA LYS A 128 -0.85 5.68 -7.24
C LYS A 128 0.21 6.31 -6.35
N THR A 129 1.48 6.17 -6.72
CA THR A 129 2.60 6.76 -5.97
C THR A 129 2.52 8.28 -5.91
N PHE A 130 2.18 8.93 -7.02
CA PHE A 130 2.00 10.38 -7.08
C PHE A 130 0.91 10.82 -6.10
N ILE A 131 -0.27 10.19 -6.14
CA ILE A 131 -1.40 10.55 -5.26
C ILE A 131 -1.01 10.36 -3.79
N SER A 132 -0.38 9.23 -3.44
CA SER A 132 0.03 9.00 -2.05
C SER A 132 1.04 10.04 -1.56
N ASN A 133 2.05 10.38 -2.36
CA ASN A 133 3.04 11.41 -2.00
C ASN A 133 2.40 12.81 -1.95
N PHE A 134 1.51 13.12 -2.89
CA PHE A 134 0.77 14.39 -2.90
C PHE A 134 -0.03 14.62 -1.60
N LEU A 135 -0.61 13.57 -1.02
CA LEU A 135 -1.29 13.67 0.26
C LEU A 135 -0.33 13.92 1.43
N ILE A 136 0.90 13.41 1.36
CA ILE A 136 1.96 13.72 2.34
C ILE A 136 2.34 15.19 2.21
N ASP A 137 2.59 15.68 1.00
CA ASP A 137 2.90 17.08 0.74
C ASP A 137 1.77 18.00 1.22
N THR A 138 0.52 17.64 0.93
CA THR A 138 -0.66 18.38 1.42
C THR A 138 -0.72 18.42 2.95
N ALA A 139 -0.40 17.31 3.61
CA ALA A 139 -0.38 17.27 5.07
C ALA A 139 0.80 18.05 5.67
N LEU A 140 1.97 18.09 5.01
CA LEU A 140 3.09 18.94 5.41
C LEU A 140 2.67 20.42 5.42
N GLU A 141 2.01 20.90 4.37
CA GLU A 141 1.50 22.27 4.28
C GLU A 141 0.47 22.61 5.37
N LEU A 142 -0.25 21.61 5.88
CA LEU A 142 -1.22 21.74 6.98
C LEU A 142 -0.61 21.55 8.37
N GLY A 143 0.72 21.54 8.47
CA GLY A 143 1.46 21.53 9.74
C GLY A 143 1.69 20.14 10.34
N PHE A 144 1.51 19.07 9.57
CA PHE A 144 1.97 17.74 9.97
C PHE A 144 3.47 17.61 9.71
N THR A 145 4.12 16.71 10.44
CA THR A 145 5.51 16.32 10.21
C THR A 145 5.61 14.80 10.14
N PHE A 146 6.59 14.31 9.37
CA PHE A 146 6.73 12.90 9.08
C PHE A 146 8.15 12.41 9.41
N ASP A 147 8.24 11.27 10.09
CA ASP A 147 9.41 10.40 9.97
C ASP A 147 9.12 9.45 8.82
N SER A 148 9.79 9.63 7.68
CA SER A 148 9.52 8.89 6.46
C SER A 148 10.81 8.50 5.74
N LYS A 149 10.69 7.50 4.86
CA LYS A 149 11.79 7.03 4.01
C LYS A 149 11.31 6.76 2.60
N MET A 150 11.98 7.37 1.65
CA MET A 150 11.77 7.08 0.24
C MET A 150 12.21 5.66 -0.13
N THR A 151 11.36 4.95 -0.88
CA THR A 151 11.68 3.63 -1.44
C THR A 151 12.95 3.63 -2.31
N ARG A 152 13.54 2.45 -2.54
CA ARG A 152 14.73 2.33 -3.40
C ARG A 152 14.46 2.88 -4.79
N LEU A 153 15.39 3.69 -5.31
CA LEU A 153 15.34 4.16 -6.69
C LEU A 153 15.47 2.97 -7.65
N SER A 154 14.48 2.82 -8.53
CA SER A 154 14.43 1.73 -9.52
C SER A 154 14.71 2.19 -10.95
N GLY A 155 14.69 3.50 -11.20
CA GLY A 155 14.75 4.10 -12.54
C GLY A 155 13.48 3.93 -13.39
N LYS A 156 12.49 3.14 -12.93
CA LYS A 156 11.32 2.75 -13.74
C LYS A 156 10.01 3.35 -13.26
N THR A 157 9.89 3.61 -11.97
CA THR A 157 8.68 4.16 -11.35
C THR A 157 9.05 5.22 -10.32
N LEU A 158 8.11 6.14 -10.07
CA LEU A 158 8.22 7.12 -9.00
C LEU A 158 8.53 6.41 -7.67
N ARG A 159 9.28 7.11 -6.82
CA ARG A 159 9.63 6.64 -5.48
C ARG A 159 8.45 6.92 -4.56
N PHE A 160 7.92 5.87 -3.96
CA PHE A 160 6.94 5.97 -2.89
C PHE A 160 7.61 6.40 -1.60
N GLU A 161 7.02 7.38 -0.92
CA GLU A 161 7.44 7.82 0.41
C GLU A 161 6.75 6.99 1.48
N ARG A 162 7.53 6.18 2.20
CA ARG A 162 7.00 5.33 3.27
C ARG A 162 7.10 6.08 4.59
N VAL A 163 5.95 6.43 5.14
CA VAL A 163 5.86 7.07 6.45
C VAL A 163 6.05 6.02 7.53
N HIS A 164 6.80 6.31 8.57
CA HIS A 164 6.97 5.50 9.78
C HIS A 164 6.23 6.10 10.97
N CYS A 165 6.21 7.43 11.05
CA CYS A 165 5.51 8.18 12.08
C CYS A 165 4.94 9.48 11.52
N ILE A 166 3.70 9.81 11.90
CA ILE A 166 3.03 11.09 11.61
C ILE A 166 2.93 11.85 12.92
N LYS A 167 3.28 13.14 12.93
CA LYS A 167 3.14 14.00 14.10
C LYS A 167 2.45 15.31 13.75
N LYS A 168 1.72 15.89 14.71
CA LYS A 168 1.15 17.24 14.59
C LYS A 168 1.13 17.92 15.94
N GLY A 169 1.86 19.04 16.05
CA GLY A 169 2.07 19.70 17.34
C GLY A 169 2.70 18.76 18.38
N LYS A 170 2.31 18.92 19.65
CA LYS A 170 2.81 18.09 20.77
C LYS A 170 1.88 16.92 21.12
N GLU A 171 0.66 16.93 20.62
CA GLU A 171 -0.43 16.07 21.10
C GLU A 171 -0.66 14.85 20.20
N LEU A 172 -0.36 14.96 18.89
CA LEU A 172 -0.62 13.87 17.95
C LEU A 172 0.67 13.18 17.53
N THR A 173 0.78 11.88 17.82
CA THR A 173 1.82 11.00 17.29
C THR A 173 1.21 9.67 16.85
N ILE A 174 1.31 9.34 15.56
CA ILE A 174 0.76 8.12 14.96
C ILE A 174 1.88 7.32 14.34
N ASN A 175 2.21 6.18 14.93
CA ASN A 175 3.21 5.24 14.41
C ASN A 175 2.61 4.24 13.40
N ARG A 176 3.42 3.31 12.91
CA ARG A 176 3.03 2.24 11.97
C ARG A 176 1.77 1.46 12.39
N ASN A 177 1.65 1.13 13.68
CA ASN A 177 0.50 0.38 14.20
C ASN A 177 -0.74 1.28 14.26
N GLY A 178 -0.59 2.54 14.67
CA GLY A 178 -1.66 3.54 14.63
C GLY A 178 -2.21 3.74 13.22
N MET A 179 -1.34 3.91 12.22
CA MET A 179 -1.74 3.98 10.81
C MET A 179 -2.48 2.72 10.34
N LYS A 180 -2.05 1.53 10.76
CA LYS A 180 -2.75 0.29 10.43
C LYS A 180 -4.16 0.27 11.03
N THR A 181 -4.32 0.69 12.29
CA THR A 181 -5.62 0.74 12.97
C THR A 181 -6.57 1.75 12.31
N ILE A 182 -6.11 2.99 12.12
CA ILE A 182 -6.89 4.06 11.47
C ILE A 182 -7.23 3.64 10.04
N GLY A 183 -6.23 3.24 9.26
CA GLY A 183 -6.40 2.80 7.89
C GLY A 183 -7.37 1.62 7.74
N ASN A 184 -7.35 0.65 8.66
CA ASN A 184 -8.28 -0.48 8.60
C ASN A 184 -9.73 -0.04 8.87
N LYS A 185 -9.96 0.82 9.87
CA LYS A 185 -11.28 1.37 10.16
C LYS A 185 -11.80 2.23 9.01
N MET A 186 -10.94 3.09 8.48
CA MET A 186 -11.25 3.94 7.34
C MET A 186 -11.58 3.10 6.09
N TYR A 187 -10.87 1.98 5.88
CA TYR A 187 -11.15 1.06 4.78
C TYR A 187 -12.56 0.44 4.90
N ARG A 188 -12.96 0.02 6.11
CA ARG A 188 -14.30 -0.54 6.35
C ARG A 188 -15.38 0.50 6.10
N TYR A 189 -15.22 1.69 6.68
CA TYR A 189 -16.10 2.83 6.47
C TYR A 189 -16.24 3.13 4.97
N MET A 190 -15.13 3.21 4.25
CA MET A 190 -15.12 3.43 2.80
C MET A 190 -15.88 2.35 2.00
N ILE A 191 -15.71 1.06 2.32
CA ILE A 191 -16.43 -0.02 1.64
C ILE A 191 -17.94 0.08 1.86
N GLU A 192 -18.36 0.42 3.07
CA GLU A 192 -19.77 0.58 3.39
C GLU A 192 -20.41 1.71 2.55
N HIS A 193 -19.67 2.77 2.28
CA HIS A 193 -20.12 3.93 1.49
C HIS A 193 -20.01 3.71 -0.05
N TYR A 194 -19.29 2.69 -0.53
CA TYR A 194 -19.15 2.41 -1.97
C TYR A 194 -20.37 1.75 -2.63
N ARG A 195 -21.38 1.31 -1.87
CA ARG A 195 -22.43 0.42 -2.40
C ARG A 195 -23.26 1.08 -3.51
N ASP A 196 -23.59 2.36 -3.36
CA ASP A 196 -24.69 2.96 -4.12
C ASP A 196 -24.29 4.09 -5.07
N LEU A 197 -23.04 4.57 -5.03
CA LEU A 197 -22.61 5.75 -5.80
C LEU A 197 -21.47 5.44 -6.79
N PRO A 198 -21.37 6.17 -7.92
CA PRO A 198 -20.27 6.03 -8.87
C PRO A 198 -18.93 6.55 -8.33
N ASP A 199 -18.97 7.53 -7.42
CA ASP A 199 -17.84 8.06 -6.67
C ASP A 199 -18.23 8.16 -5.19
N VAL A 200 -17.26 8.04 -4.29
CA VAL A 200 -17.48 8.24 -2.85
C VAL A 200 -17.00 9.61 -2.47
N VAL A 201 -17.84 10.35 -1.73
CA VAL A 201 -17.49 11.65 -1.19
C VAL A 201 -17.39 11.52 0.32
N PHE A 202 -16.27 11.95 0.88
CA PHE A 202 -16.11 12.13 2.31
C PHE A 202 -16.13 13.63 2.59
N GLU A 203 -17.24 14.09 3.15
CA GLU A 203 -17.46 15.50 3.40
C GLU A 203 -16.49 16.05 4.44
N HIS A 204 -16.13 17.32 4.28
CA HIS A 204 -15.29 18.03 5.22
C HIS A 204 -15.81 17.87 6.65
N ASN A 205 -14.92 17.47 7.55
CA ASN A 205 -15.20 17.26 8.96
C ASN A 205 -16.29 16.20 9.22
N ASP A 206 -16.22 15.08 8.49
CA ASP A 206 -17.12 13.95 8.68
C ASP A 206 -17.00 13.40 10.10
N ALA A 207 -18.15 13.31 10.79
CA ALA A 207 -18.20 12.93 12.19
C ALA A 207 -17.74 11.49 12.45
N GLU A 208 -17.99 10.56 11.53
CA GLU A 208 -17.55 9.17 11.66
C GLU A 208 -16.04 9.05 11.41
N ILE A 209 -15.51 9.76 10.40
CA ILE A 209 -14.06 9.81 10.16
C ILE A 209 -13.34 10.41 11.38
N LYS A 210 -13.89 11.47 11.96
CA LYS A 210 -13.35 12.07 13.18
C LYS A 210 -13.31 11.07 14.35
N LYS A 211 -14.38 10.31 14.58
CA LYS A 211 -14.42 9.23 15.60
C LYS A 211 -13.36 8.15 15.34
N ILE A 212 -13.13 7.79 14.08
CA ILE A 212 -12.11 6.80 13.70
C ILE A 212 -10.72 7.26 14.14
N VAL A 213 -10.41 8.54 13.92
CA VAL A 213 -9.13 9.15 14.31
C VAL A 213 -9.03 9.24 15.84
N ASP A 214 -10.01 9.84 16.51
CA ASP A 214 -10.00 10.10 17.96
C ASP A 214 -9.87 8.82 18.79
N PHE A 215 -10.65 7.78 18.47
CA PHE A 215 -10.56 6.49 19.16
C PHE A 215 -9.15 5.88 19.05
N SER A 216 -8.52 6.05 17.89
CA SER A 216 -7.24 5.40 17.62
C SER A 216 -6.08 6.11 18.31
N ILE A 217 -6.20 7.43 18.56
CA ILE A 217 -5.22 8.20 19.33
C ILE A 217 -5.22 7.75 20.80
N GLN A 218 -6.39 7.60 21.41
CA GLN A 218 -6.54 7.13 22.81
C GLN A 218 -5.91 5.75 23.08
N CYS A 219 -5.82 4.90 22.06
CA CYS A 219 -5.22 3.57 22.18
C CYS A 219 -3.67 3.58 22.10
N VAL A 220 -3.06 4.66 21.60
CA VAL A 220 -1.61 4.76 21.41
C VAL A 220 -0.92 5.35 22.64
N ASP A 221 -1.62 6.17 23.44
CA ASP A 221 -1.07 6.86 24.63
C ASP A 221 -0.85 5.95 25.85
N VAL A 222 -1.11 4.65 25.76
CA VAL A 222 -0.86 3.69 26.84
C VAL A 222 0.53 3.06 26.66
N LYS A 223 1.58 3.84 26.95
CA LYS A 223 2.94 3.39 27.33
C LYS A 223 3.84 4.63 27.52
N GLN A 224 3.75 5.22 28.71
CA GLN A 224 4.87 5.95 29.33
C GLN A 224 5.60 4.97 30.25
#